data_AF-A0A6G3YVX3-F1
#
_entry.id   AF-A0A6G3YVX3-F1
#
_cell.length_a   1.000
_cell.length_b   1.000
_cell.length_c   1.000
_cell.angle_alpha   90.00
_cell.angle_beta   90.00
_cell.angle_gamma   90.00
#
_symmetry.space_group_name_H-M   'P 1'
#
loop_
_entity.id
_entity.type
_entity.pdbx_description
1 polymer ?
#
loop_
_entity_poly.entity_id
_entity_poly.type
_entity_poly.pdbx_seq_one_letter_code
_entity_poly.pdbx_strand_id
1 'polypeptide(L)' 'MSVDLLKRTETLHECPRCSKRSLAQIGQERFECLWCGFKRNFAEPHWGGGSGALLTALLVLLVIL' A
#
# COMPACT_ATOMS: atom_id res chain seq x y z
N MET A 1 5.60 -37.75 6.78
CA MET A 1 6.06 -36.34 6.77
C MET A 1 4.86 -35.51 6.35
N SER A 2 4.04 -35.06 7.31
CA SER A 2 2.66 -34.61 7.01
C SER A 2 2.26 -33.36 7.79
N VAL A 3 3.21 -32.52 8.22
CA VAL A 3 2.93 -31.36 9.10
C VAL A 3 3.42 -30.03 8.50
N ASP A 4 3.92 -30.01 7.27
CA ASP A 4 4.43 -28.78 6.63
C ASP A 4 3.36 -27.98 5.86
N LEU A 5 2.12 -28.47 5.77
CA LEU A 5 1.03 -27.82 5.01
C LEU A 5 0.21 -26.81 5.82
N LEU A 6 0.35 -26.77 7.14
CA LEU A 6 -0.33 -25.77 8.00
C LEU A 6 0.49 -24.50 8.22
N LYS A 7 1.74 -24.46 7.74
CA LYS A 7 2.66 -23.31 7.89
C LYS A 7 2.58 -22.34 6.70
N ARG A 8 1.52 -22.40 5.92
CA ARG A 8 1.08 -21.27 5.09
C ARG A 8 -0.08 -20.62 5.81
N THR A 9 0.20 -20.11 7.01
CA THR A 9 -0.66 -19.13 7.67
C THR A 9 -0.70 -17.94 6.72
N GLU A 10 -1.67 -17.93 5.81
CA GLU A 10 -2.06 -16.73 5.10
C GLU A 10 -2.47 -15.76 6.21
N THR A 11 -1.55 -14.90 6.62
CA THR A 11 -1.77 -13.87 7.63
C THR A 11 -2.81 -12.92 7.04
N LEU A 12 -4.08 -13.24 7.28
CA LEU A 12 -5.19 -12.37 6.92
C LEU A 12 -5.12 -11.16 7.82
N HIS A 13 -4.75 -10.03 7.24
CA HIS A 13 -4.69 -8.76 7.93
C HIS A 13 -6.06 -8.08 7.91
N GLU A 14 -6.23 -7.10 8.79
CA GLU A 14 -7.41 -6.25 8.76
C GLU A 14 -7.39 -5.33 7.53
N CYS A 15 -8.47 -5.36 6.77
CA CYS A 15 -8.62 -4.50 5.61
C CYS A 15 -8.92 -3.07 6.07
N PRO A 16 -8.13 -2.05 5.67
CA PRO A 16 -8.35 -0.66 6.09
C PRO A 16 -9.63 -0.03 5.53
N ARG A 17 -10.27 -0.67 4.54
CA ARG A 17 -11.49 -0.16 3.90
C ARG A 17 -12.78 -0.66 4.55
N CYS A 18 -12.80 -1.91 5.00
CA CYS A 18 -14.00 -2.55 5.55
C CYS A 18 -13.81 -3.15 6.95
N SER A 19 -12.63 -2.99 7.54
CA SER A 19 -12.24 -3.47 8.88
C SER A 19 -12.41 -4.98 9.10
N LYS A 20 -12.53 -5.76 8.01
CA LYS A 20 -12.61 -7.23 8.07
C LYS A 20 -11.22 -7.82 7.97
N ARG A 21 -10.96 -8.90 8.72
CA ARG A 21 -9.74 -9.71 8.63
C ARG A 21 -9.79 -10.62 7.40
N SER A 22 -9.73 -10.00 6.23
CA SER A 22 -9.85 -10.65 4.93
C SER A 22 -8.84 -10.10 3.92
N LEU A 23 -7.82 -9.36 4.38
CA LEU A 23 -6.74 -8.86 3.54
C LEU A 23 -5.67 -9.94 3.39
N ALA A 24 -5.60 -10.57 2.22
CA ALA A 24 -4.65 -11.62 1.88
C ALA A 24 -3.47 -11.06 1.08
N GLN A 25 -2.28 -11.63 1.28
CA GLN A 25 -1.10 -11.32 0.49
C GLN A 25 -1.04 -12.27 -0.73
N ILE A 26 -1.28 -11.74 -1.94
CA ILE A 26 -1.36 -12.53 -3.19
C ILE A 26 0.01 -12.63 -3.90
N GLY A 27 1.01 -11.87 -3.44
CA GLY A 27 2.38 -11.92 -3.94
C GLY A 27 3.34 -11.23 -2.98
N GLN A 28 4.59 -10.99 -3.38
CA GLN A 28 5.56 -10.35 -2.47
C GLN A 28 5.13 -8.96 -2.01
N GLU A 29 4.47 -8.19 -2.87
CA GLU A 29 4.13 -6.79 -2.59
C GLU A 29 2.67 -6.43 -2.87
N ARG A 30 1.83 -7.44 -3.17
CA ARG A 30 0.40 -7.25 -3.49
C ARG A 30 -0.48 -7.79 -2.37
N PHE A 31 -1.37 -6.95 -1.87
CA PHE A 31 -2.39 -7.29 -0.88
C PHE A 31 -3.77 -7.05 -1.48
N GLU A 32 -4.67 -8.02 -1.32
CA GLU A 32 -6.04 -7.95 -1.80
C GLU A 32 -7.01 -8.42 -0.72
N CYS A 33 -8.08 -7.65 -0.52
CA CYS A 33 -9.14 -7.98 0.41
C CYS A 33 -10.18 -8.84 -0.29
N LEU A 34 -10.33 -10.09 0.16
CA LEU A 34 -11.25 -11.06 -0.39
C LEU A 34 -12.73 -10.73 -0.14
N TRP A 35 -13.01 -9.74 0.73
CA TRP A 35 -14.39 -9.35 1.07
C TRP A 35 -14.91 -8.16 0.24
N CYS A 36 -14.13 -7.08 0.14
CA CYS A 36 -14.57 -5.85 -0.53
C CYS A 36 -13.80 -5.56 -1.82
N GLY A 37 -12.87 -6.43 -2.22
CA GLY A 37 -12.03 -6.25 -3.41
C GLY A 37 -11.00 -5.12 -3.30
N PHE A 38 -10.69 -4.65 -2.08
CA PHE A 38 -9.65 -3.64 -1.87
C PHE A 38 -8.28 -4.18 -2.24
N LYS A 39 -7.56 -3.49 -3.14
CA LYS A 39 -6.23 -3.87 -3.61
C LYS A 39 -5.21 -2.81 -3.16
N ARG A 40 -4.07 -3.26 -2.65
CA ARG A 40 -2.94 -2.41 -2.23
C ARG A 40 -1.65 -3.05 -2.71
N ASN A 41 -0.91 -2.34 -3.55
CA ASN A 41 0.47 -2.69 -3.88
C ASN A 41 1.40 -1.84 -3.04
N PHE A 42 2.32 -2.46 -2.31
CA PHE A 42 3.42 -1.75 -1.63
C PHE A 42 4.62 -1.51 -2.57
N ALA A 43 4.62 -2.18 -3.73
CA ALA A 43 5.60 -2.03 -4.81
C ALA A 43 5.53 -0.67 -5.53
N GLU A 44 4.38 0.00 -5.44
CA GLU A 44 4.18 1.28 -6.11
C GLU A 44 4.66 2.39 -5.17
N PRO A 45 5.86 2.98 -5.40
CA PRO A 45 6.18 4.23 -4.74
C PRO A 45 5.08 5.19 -5.16
N HIS A 46 4.35 5.73 -4.19
CA HIS A 46 3.50 6.87 -4.40
C HIS A 46 4.41 8.01 -4.88
N TRP A 47 4.59 8.13 -6.20
CA TRP A 47 5.03 9.36 -6.83
C TRP A 47 3.86 10.35 -6.67
N GLY A 48 3.62 10.75 -5.42
CA GLY A 48 2.76 11.87 -5.08
C GLY A 48 3.43 13.11 -5.61
N GLY A 49 3.09 13.49 -6.85
CA GLY A 49 3.52 14.71 -7.51
C GLY A 49 2.97 15.99 -6.87
N GLY A 50 2.98 16.10 -5.54
CA GLY A 50 2.40 17.22 -4.81
C GLY A 50 3.42 18.12 -4.08
N SER A 51 4.62 17.63 -3.78
CA SER A 51 5.56 18.37 -2.92
C SER A 51 6.63 19.16 -3.67
N GLY A 52 6.93 18.79 -4.93
CA GLY A 52 7.94 19.49 -5.74
C GLY A 52 7.48 20.85 -6.22
N ALA A 53 6.22 20.97 -6.66
CA ALA A 53 5.67 22.20 -7.23
C ALA A 53 5.61 23.37 -6.23
N LEU A 54 5.27 23.09 -4.97
CA LEU A 54 5.24 24.09 -3.90
C LEU A 54 6.65 24.59 -3.56
N LEU A 55 7.64 23.71 -3.49
CA LEU A 55 9.03 24.08 -3.22
C LEU A 55 9.64 24.89 -4.38
N THR A 56 9.35 24.53 -5.63
CA THR A 56 9.79 25.31 -6.80
C THR A 56 9.13 26.68 -6.85
N ALA A 57 7.83 26.78 -6.55
CA ALA A 57 7.12 28.06 -6.52
C ALA A 57 7.69 29.00 -5.44
N LEU A 58 8.02 28.46 -4.25
CA LEU A 58 8.61 29.23 -3.16
C LEU A 58 10.00 29.77 -3.53
N LEU A 59 10.84 28.96 -4.18
CA LEU A 59 12.16 29.38 -4.65
C LEU A 59 12.08 30.48 -5.71
N VAL A 60 11.15 30.36 -6.66
CA VAL A 60 10.95 31.41 -7.68
C VAL A 60 10.48 32.72 -7.03
N LEU A 61 9.58 32.66 -6.05
CA LEU A 61 9.12 33.85 -5.34
C LEU A 61 10.26 34.57 -4.61
N LEU A 62 11.17 33.81 -3.96
CA LEU A 62 12.34 34.36 -3.26
C LEU A 62 13.37 35.02 -4.18
N VAL A 63 13.45 34.62 -5.45
CA VAL A 63 14.36 35.25 -6.43
C VAL A 63 13.78 36.56 -6.98
N ILE A 64 12.45 36.70 -6.97
CA ILE A 64 11.74 37.88 -7.50
C ILE A 64 11.60 39.00 -6.45
N LEU A 65 11.59 38.65 -5.16
CA LEU A 65 11.47 39.57 -4.01
C LEU A 65 12.81 40.20 -3.63
#